data_AF-A0A368C0I7-F1
#
_entry.id   AF-A0A368C0I7-F1
#
_cell.length_a   1.000
_cell.length_b   1.000
_cell.length_c   1.000
_cell.angle_alpha   90.00
_cell.angle_beta   90.00
_cell.angle_gamma   90.00
#
_symmetry.space_group_name_H-M   'P 1'
#
loop_
_entity.id
_entity.type
_entity.pdbx_description
1 polymer ?
#
loop_
_entity_poly.entity_id
_entity_poly.type
_entity_poly.pdbx_seq_one_letter_code
_entity_poly.pdbx_strand_id
1 'polypeptide(L)'
;MKSKYDIAIAGGGIVGLISAILLRKSRAFSESDIYIVEKNEKKRFIARKDIDIRVSAISAGSIQILKKINVWDKLIQERIFRYSNMCVWDGDDSIEGDSRIDFSSDQYGYRELGYIIENFQLQTRLIELA
;
A
#
# COMPACT_ATOMS: atom_id res chain seq x y z
N MET A 1 31.58 6.07 10.53
CA MET A 1 30.92 5.46 11.70
C MET A 1 29.46 5.22 11.34
N LYS A 2 28.93 4.01 11.55
CA LYS A 2 27.47 3.79 11.57
C LYS A 2 27.00 4.05 13.00
N SER A 3 26.00 4.90 13.18
CA SER A 3 25.40 5.15 14.49
C SER A 3 24.29 4.14 14.74
N LYS A 4 24.33 3.50 15.92
CA LYS A 4 23.25 2.62 16.39
C LYS A 4 22.20 3.48 17.09
N TYR A 5 20.94 3.26 16.74
CA TYR A 5 19.79 3.94 17.35
C TYR A 5 18.72 2.93 17.71
N ASP A 6 17.94 3.24 18.74
CA ASP A 6 16.67 2.59 19.02
C ASP A 6 15.55 3.42 18.37
N ILE A 7 14.81 2.81 17.44
CA ILE A 7 13.76 3.49 16.67
C ILE A 7 12.42 2.91 17.07
N ALA A 8 11.55 3.73 17.65
CA ALA A 8 10.16 3.36 17.95
C ALA A 8 9.20 3.89 16.86
N ILE A 9 8.39 3.02 16.30
CA ILE A 9 7.32 3.34 15.35
C ILE A 9 5.98 3.13 16.05
N ALA A 10 5.23 4.21 16.26
CA ALA A 10 3.89 4.15 16.83
C ALA A 10 2.85 3.77 15.74
N GLY A 11 2.40 2.53 15.76
CA GLY A 11 1.38 1.98 14.86
C GLY A 11 1.90 0.89 13.93
N GLY A 12 1.31 -0.30 14.02
CA GLY A 12 1.52 -1.47 13.15
C GLY A 12 0.57 -1.49 11.94
N GLY A 13 0.21 -0.32 11.43
CA GLY A 13 -0.53 -0.17 10.18
C GLY A 13 0.37 -0.38 8.96
N ILE A 14 -0.24 -0.30 7.76
CA ILE A 14 0.48 -0.48 6.47
C ILE A 14 1.71 0.42 6.40
N VAL A 15 1.57 1.72 6.71
CA VAL A 15 2.66 2.69 6.64
C VAL A 15 3.76 2.40 7.66
N GLY A 16 3.39 2.14 8.93
CA GLY A 16 4.36 1.85 9.98
C GLY A 16 5.20 0.60 9.69
N LEU A 17 4.56 -0.46 9.18
CA LEU A 17 5.24 -1.68 8.77
C LEU A 17 6.17 -1.45 7.56
N ILE A 18 5.71 -0.72 6.54
CA ILE A 18 6.54 -0.38 5.37
C ILE A 18 7.77 0.43 5.82
N SER A 19 7.58 1.42 6.71
CA SER A 19 8.67 2.23 7.26
C SER A 19 9.68 1.36 8.01
N ALA A 20 9.24 0.45 8.87
CA ALA A 20 10.11 -0.48 9.59
C ALA A 20 10.96 -1.33 8.62
N ILE A 21 10.32 -1.91 7.61
CA ILE A 21 10.99 -2.75 6.60
C ILE A 21 12.01 -1.93 5.79
N LEU A 22 11.65 -0.70 5.38
CA LEU A 22 12.55 0.18 4.63
C LEU A 22 13.73 0.67 5.47
N LEU A 23 13.51 0.99 6.75
CA LEU A 23 14.58 1.35 7.68
C LEU A 23 15.55 0.17 7.88
N ARG A 24 15.03 -1.04 8.09
CA ARG A 24 15.85 -2.26 8.21
C ARG A 24 16.66 -2.55 6.94
N LYS A 25 16.10 -2.24 5.76
CA LYS A 25 16.80 -2.37 4.47
C LYS A 25 17.77 -1.20 4.18
N SER A 26 17.73 -0.12 4.95
CA SER A 26 18.59 1.04 4.74
C SER A 26 20.00 0.78 5.26
N ARG A 27 21.02 1.20 4.49
CA ARG A 27 22.41 1.12 4.94
C ARG A 27 22.70 2.02 6.14
N ALA A 28 21.96 3.11 6.29
CA ALA A 28 22.16 4.08 7.36
C ALA A 28 21.69 3.56 8.74
N PHE A 29 20.73 2.64 8.74
CA PHE A 29 20.07 2.13 9.95
C PHE A 29 20.20 0.60 10.09
N SER A 30 21.15 -0.03 9.39
CA SER A 30 21.26 -1.49 9.36
C SER A 30 21.62 -2.12 10.71
N GLU A 31 22.21 -1.33 11.62
CA GLU A 31 22.59 -1.77 12.98
C GLU A 31 21.60 -1.29 14.05
N SER A 32 20.54 -0.58 13.66
CA SER A 32 19.54 -0.03 14.57
C SER A 32 18.53 -1.09 14.99
N ASP A 33 18.10 -1.03 16.25
CA ASP A 33 16.98 -1.81 16.75
C ASP A 33 15.68 -1.05 16.45
N ILE A 34 14.71 -1.73 15.83
CA ILE A 34 13.45 -1.13 15.38
C ILE A 34 12.30 -1.80 16.14
N TYR A 35 11.52 -0.99 16.85
CA TYR A 35 10.39 -1.41 17.66
C TYR A 35 9.09 -0.85 17.06
N ILE A 36 8.09 -1.70 16.88
CA ILE A 36 6.74 -1.28 16.47
C ILE A 36 5.82 -1.40 17.68
N VAL A 37 5.21 -0.28 18.06
CA VAL A 37 4.23 -0.23 19.16
C VAL A 37 2.84 -0.17 18.55
N GLU A 38 2.07 -1.24 18.69
CA GLU A 38 0.70 -1.33 18.17
C GLU A 38 -0.25 -1.70 19.32
N LYS A 39 -1.40 -1.03 19.36
CA LYS A 39 -2.43 -1.26 20.38
C LYS A 39 -3.18 -2.57 20.13
N ASN A 40 -3.41 -2.91 18.87
CA ASN A 40 -4.21 -4.06 18.46
C ASN A 40 -3.37 -5.31 18.27
N GLU A 41 -3.98 -6.49 18.43
CA GLU A 41 -3.28 -7.74 18.15
C GLU A 41 -2.87 -7.87 16.68
N LYS A 42 -1.78 -8.62 16.45
CA LYS A 42 -1.32 -8.97 15.10
C LYS A 42 -2.43 -9.73 14.39
N LYS A 43 -2.95 -9.15 13.31
CA LYS A 43 -3.87 -9.84 12.41
C LYS A 43 -3.13 -10.98 11.73
N ARG A 44 -3.65 -12.20 11.87
CA ARG A 44 -3.16 -13.38 11.15
C ARG A 44 -3.82 -13.46 9.79
N PHE A 45 -3.10 -14.02 8.82
CA PHE A 45 -3.66 -14.22 7.50
C PHE A 45 -4.74 -15.29 7.57
N ILE A 46 -5.95 -14.92 7.20
CA ILE A 46 -7.05 -15.86 7.05
C ILE A 46 -7.56 -15.66 5.62
N ALA A 47 -7.47 -16.70 4.80
CA ALA A 47 -8.08 -16.69 3.49
C ALA A 47 -9.59 -16.50 3.66
N ARG A 48 -10.08 -15.29 3.35
CA ARG A 48 -11.50 -14.96 3.41
C ARG A 48 -12.14 -15.29 2.06
N LYS A 49 -13.34 -15.88 2.07
CA LYS A 49 -14.11 -16.05 0.84
C LYS A 49 -14.60 -14.71 0.29
N ASP A 50 -15.00 -13.80 1.18
CA ASP A 50 -15.59 -12.51 0.81
C ASP A 50 -14.52 -11.44 0.57
N ILE A 51 -14.86 -10.44 -0.25
CA ILE A 51 -14.07 -9.24 -0.49
C ILE A 51 -14.16 -8.31 0.72
N ASP A 52 -13.02 -7.82 1.23
CA ASP A 52 -12.96 -6.88 2.33
C ASP A 52 -13.33 -5.46 1.84
N ILE A 53 -14.21 -4.79 2.57
CA ILE A 53 -14.65 -3.42 2.25
C ILE A 53 -13.56 -2.37 2.45
N ARG A 54 -12.55 -2.66 3.27
CA ARG A 54 -11.44 -1.74 3.53
C ARG A 54 -10.33 -1.98 2.52
N VAL A 55 -10.42 -1.25 1.42
CA VAL A 55 -9.42 -1.24 0.36
C VAL A 55 -8.61 0.07 0.38
N SER A 56 -7.52 0.08 -0.36
CA SER A 56 -6.79 1.29 -0.73
C SER A 56 -6.55 1.31 -2.23
N ALA A 57 -6.69 2.49 -2.84
CA ALA A 57 -6.18 2.74 -4.18
C ALA A 57 -4.68 3.01 -4.10
N ILE A 58 -3.88 2.04 -4.54
CA ILE A 58 -2.42 2.11 -4.54
C ILE A 58 -1.96 2.61 -5.91
N SER A 59 -1.30 3.78 -5.92
CA SER A 59 -0.74 4.37 -7.14
C SER A 59 0.44 3.55 -7.68
N ALA A 60 0.76 3.73 -8.97
CA ALA A 60 1.91 3.10 -9.61
C ALA A 60 3.23 3.36 -8.85
N GLY A 61 3.44 4.56 -8.29
CA GLY A 61 4.61 4.88 -7.48
C GLY A 61 4.69 4.07 -6.19
N SER A 62 3.58 3.93 -5.47
CA SER A 62 3.52 3.13 -4.23
C SER A 62 3.76 1.64 -4.50
N ILE A 63 3.36 1.11 -5.66
CA ILE A 63 3.66 -0.27 -6.07
C ILE A 63 5.16 -0.51 -6.17
N GLN A 64 5.94 0.48 -6.64
CA GLN A 64 7.39 0.34 -6.70
C GLN A 64 8.00 0.14 -5.31
N ILE A 65 7.42 0.78 -4.28
CA ILE A 65 7.82 0.55 -2.89
C ILE A 65 7.48 -0.89 -2.47
N LEU A 66 6.25 -1.35 -2.75
CA LEU A 66 5.81 -2.71 -2.43
C LEU A 66 6.67 -3.80 -3.13
N LYS A 67 7.08 -3.55 -4.37
CA LYS A 67 8.03 -4.40 -5.10
C LYS A 67 9.42 -4.37 -4.46
N LYS A 68 9.95 -3.18 -4.13
CA LYS A 68 11.26 -3.02 -3.47
C LYS A 68 11.36 -3.74 -2.13
N ILE A 69 10.26 -3.83 -1.39
CA ILE A 69 10.21 -4.58 -0.11
C ILE A 69 9.80 -6.05 -0.29
N ASN A 70 9.67 -6.54 -1.53
CA ASN A 70 9.33 -7.93 -1.87
C ASN A 70 7.99 -8.39 -1.27
N VAL A 71 7.00 -7.50 -1.17
CA VAL A 71 5.65 -7.85 -0.71
C VAL A 71 4.67 -8.00 -1.86
N TRP A 72 4.89 -7.29 -2.98
CA TRP A 72 3.99 -7.29 -4.14
C TRP A 72 3.66 -8.71 -4.65
N ASP A 73 4.69 -9.53 -4.87
CA ASP A 73 4.52 -10.90 -5.39
C ASP A 73 3.97 -11.89 -4.34
N LYS A 74 3.90 -11.47 -3.06
CA LYS A 74 3.32 -12.27 -1.96
C LYS A 74 1.82 -12.02 -1.77
N LEU A 75 1.29 -11.01 -2.46
CA LEU A 75 -0.14 -10.73 -2.50
C LEU A 75 -0.87 -11.77 -3.36
N ILE A 76 -2.13 -12.03 -3.03
CA ILE A 76 -3.07 -12.83 -3.81
C ILE A 76 -3.40 -12.04 -5.07
N GLN A 77 -2.83 -12.46 -6.19
CA GLN A 77 -2.88 -11.70 -7.45
C GLN A 77 -4.32 -11.57 -7.97
N GLU A 78 -5.17 -12.56 -7.71
CA GLU A 78 -6.60 -12.56 -8.07
C GLU A 78 -7.42 -11.51 -7.29
N ARG A 79 -6.83 -10.92 -6.23
CA ARG A 79 -7.46 -9.91 -5.38
C ARG A 79 -6.77 -8.54 -5.49
N ILE A 80 -6.08 -8.32 -6.61
CA ILE A 80 -5.42 -7.06 -6.97
C ILE A 80 -6.13 -6.52 -8.21
N PHE A 81 -6.91 -5.45 -8.05
CA PHE A 81 -7.79 -4.96 -9.11
C PHE A 81 -7.19 -3.73 -9.78
N ARG A 82 -6.72 -3.88 -11.02
CA ARG A 82 -6.17 -2.78 -11.83
C ARG A 82 -7.26 -1.79 -12.21
N TYR A 83 -6.97 -0.50 -12.17
CA TYR A 83 -7.81 0.53 -12.79
C TYR A 83 -6.97 1.42 -13.72
N SER A 84 -7.52 1.70 -14.91
CA SER A 84 -6.87 2.47 -15.98
C SER A 84 -7.59 3.78 -16.29
N ASN A 85 -8.78 4.00 -15.75
CA ASN A 85 -9.61 5.16 -16.05
C ASN A 85 -10.09 5.79 -14.75
N MET A 86 -10.21 7.12 -14.74
CA MET A 86 -10.74 7.89 -13.63
C MET A 86 -11.69 8.95 -14.19
N CYS A 87 -12.90 8.99 -13.66
CA CYS A 87 -13.90 10.00 -13.96
C CYS A 87 -14.33 10.65 -12.65
N VAL A 88 -14.25 11.98 -12.59
CA VAL A 88 -14.60 12.79 -11.42
C VAL A 88 -15.53 13.91 -11.89
N TRP A 89 -16.66 14.09 -11.20
CA TRP A 89 -17.64 15.13 -11.50
C TRP A 89 -18.07 15.82 -10.19
N ASP A 90 -18.56 17.05 -10.31
CA ASP A 90 -19.18 17.76 -9.19
C ASP A 90 -20.54 17.11 -8.84
N GLY A 91 -20.87 17.01 -7.56
CA GLY A 91 -22.15 16.45 -7.11
C GLY A 91 -23.37 17.27 -7.52
N ASP A 92 -23.18 18.57 -7.79
CA ASP A 92 -24.23 19.48 -8.29
C ASP A 92 -24.35 19.47 -9.82
N ASP A 93 -23.47 18.74 -10.52
CA ASP A 93 -23.46 18.59 -11.98
C ASP A 93 -23.78 17.12 -12.38
N SER A 94 -24.02 16.89 -13.66
CA SER A 94 -24.25 15.55 -14.20
C SER A 94 -22.93 14.83 -14.55
N ILE A 95 -22.98 13.49 -14.69
CA ILE A 95 -21.84 12.70 -15.17
C ILE A 95 -21.40 13.05 -16.61
N GLU A 96 -22.21 13.82 -17.33
CA GLU A 96 -21.93 14.34 -18.67
C GLU A 96 -21.72 15.86 -18.66
N GLY A 97 -21.60 16.46 -17.48
CA GLY A 97 -21.46 17.91 -17.29
C GLY A 97 -20.08 18.44 -17.66
N ASP A 98 -20.02 19.75 -17.89
CA ASP A 98 -18.80 20.45 -18.34
C ASP A 98 -17.70 20.47 -17.27
N SER A 99 -18.05 20.26 -16.00
CA SER A 99 -17.09 20.20 -14.88
C SER A 99 -16.38 18.84 -14.75
N ARG A 100 -16.74 17.85 -15.58
CA ARG A 100 -16.20 16.49 -15.53
C ARG A 100 -14.73 16.43 -15.92
N ILE A 101 -13.94 15.78 -15.06
CA ILE A 101 -12.56 15.36 -15.36
C ILE A 101 -12.57 13.88 -15.70
N ASP A 102 -12.18 13.53 -16.93
CA ASP A 102 -12.13 12.15 -17.42
C ASP A 102 -10.77 11.89 -18.08
N PHE A 103 -10.02 10.94 -17.51
CA PHE A 103 -8.71 10.57 -18.04
C PHE A 103 -8.42 9.09 -17.90
N SER A 104 -7.55 8.60 -18.78
CA SER A 104 -7.07 7.23 -18.77
C SER A 104 -5.54 7.14 -18.74
N SER A 105 -5.02 6.01 -18.28
CA SER A 105 -3.58 5.73 -18.26
C SER A 105 -2.98 5.75 -19.67
N ASP A 106 -3.75 5.35 -20.68
CA ASP A 106 -3.33 5.29 -22.08
C ASP A 106 -2.98 6.67 -22.64
N GLN A 107 -3.70 7.71 -22.23
CA GLN A 107 -3.43 9.11 -22.63
C GLN A 107 -2.04 9.59 -22.22
N TYR A 108 -1.43 8.95 -21.22
CA TYR A 108 -0.13 9.30 -20.66
C TYR A 108 0.92 8.20 -20.87
N GLY A 109 0.61 7.16 -21.66
CA GLY A 109 1.53 6.05 -21.94
C GLY A 109 1.77 5.11 -20.76
N TYR A 110 0.89 5.10 -19.76
CA TYR A 110 0.96 4.17 -18.63
C TYR A 110 0.00 2.98 -18.84
N ARG A 111 0.38 1.81 -18.30
CA ARG A 111 -0.46 0.60 -18.34
C ARG A 111 -1.65 0.66 -17.38
N GLU A 112 -1.51 1.43 -16.30
CA GLU A 112 -2.53 1.61 -15.28
C GLU A 112 -2.36 2.95 -14.58
N LEU A 113 -3.43 3.42 -13.93
CA LEU A 113 -3.35 4.51 -12.96
C LEU A 113 -2.97 3.96 -11.58
N GLY A 114 -3.42 2.75 -11.27
CA GLY A 114 -3.05 2.03 -10.05
C GLY A 114 -3.86 0.75 -9.86
N TYR A 115 -3.92 0.29 -8.61
CA TYR A 115 -4.66 -0.90 -8.23
C TYR A 115 -5.44 -0.68 -6.94
N ILE A 116 -6.62 -1.28 -6.85
CA ILE A 116 -7.39 -1.40 -5.62
C ILE A 116 -6.97 -2.69 -4.93
N ILE A 117 -6.53 -2.57 -3.69
CA ILE A 117 -6.00 -3.69 -2.89
C ILE A 117 -6.61 -3.67 -1.50
N GLU A 118 -6.98 -4.84 -1.01
CA GLU A 118 -7.52 -5.01 0.34
C GLU A 118 -6.45 -4.72 1.40
N ASN A 119 -6.79 -3.86 2.36
CA ASN A 119 -5.88 -3.45 3.41
C ASN A 119 -5.48 -4.62 4.32
N PHE A 120 -6.40 -5.57 4.53
CA PHE A 120 -6.14 -6.76 5.33
C PHE A 120 -5.01 -7.61 4.74
N GLN A 121 -5.04 -7.81 3.42
CA GLN A 121 -4.06 -8.60 2.70
C GLN A 121 -2.67 -7.94 2.78
N LEU A 122 -2.59 -6.64 2.47
CA LEU A 122 -1.36 -5.85 2.58
C LEU A 122 -0.79 -5.87 4.00
N GLN A 123 -1.61 -5.51 4.99
CA GLN A 123 -1.17 -5.43 6.39
C GLN A 123 -0.61 -6.78 6.86
N THR A 124 -1.27 -7.88 6.51
CA THR A 124 -0.84 -9.19 6.99
C THR A 124 0.47 -9.65 6.35
N ARG A 125 0.64 -9.45 5.04
CA ARG A 125 1.92 -9.76 4.38
C ARG A 125 3.07 -8.89 4.86
N LEU A 126 2.77 -7.65 5.24
CA LEU A 126 3.76 -6.74 5.84
C LEU A 126 4.16 -7.18 7.26
N ILE A 127 3.22 -7.68 8.07
CA ILE A 127 3.52 -8.23 9.41
C ILE A 127 4.45 -9.45 9.31
N GLU A 128 4.33 -10.27 8.28
CA GLU A 128 5.23 -11.41 8.04
C GLU A 128 6.66 -10.99 7.63
N LEU A 129 6.84 -9.74 7.17
CA LEU A 129 8.11 -9.20 6.68
C LEU A 129 8.84 -8.28 7.66
N ALA A 130 8.09 -7.62 8.55
CA ALA A 130 8.58 -6.67 9.54
C ALA A 130 9.19 -7.40 10.74
#